data_AF-A0A5C7W9T8-F1
#
_entry.id   AF-A0A5C7W9T8-F1
#
_cell.length_a   1.000
_cell.length_b   1.000
_cell.length_c   1.000
_cell.angle_alpha   90.00
_cell.angle_beta   90.00
_cell.angle_gamma   90.00
#
_symmetry.space_group_name_H-M   'P 1'
#
loop_
_entity.id
_entity.type
_entity.pdbx_description
1 polymer ?
#
loop_
_entity_poly.entity_id
_entity_poly.type
_entity_poly.pdbx_seq_one_letter_code
_entity_poly.pdbx_strand_id
1 'polypeptide(L)'
;MYWIYLTLFVLAILTPQFISREVGLLREEDIEALLIFCFGAFGFMIYLAKEKTLLKLIREKLHLEKQTSLITRDLSDSYSYIGEMNRKLDIVQDFIFDLPKVTAVALKDDSNIYTSLLETVSLLGKTDQVALCFVHTRNKTMECVYEKNGANFFAQSLTAAELLAEGKYFWQTNDRAVVRSPRQARGVSAFLVFGKTVNRIEDSDVFKILVSQALLLYMFEGKGKTLRS
;
A
#
# COMPACT_ATOMS: atom_id res chain seq x y z
N MET A 1 -34.09 -38.23 -1.09
CA MET A 1 -32.84 -38.96 -0.82
C MET A 1 -33.04 -40.03 0.25
N TYR A 2 -33.49 -39.67 1.47
CA TYR A 2 -33.85 -40.65 2.50
C TYR A 2 -34.87 -41.69 2.03
N TRP A 3 -35.82 -41.26 1.19
CA TRP A 3 -36.79 -42.14 0.54
C TRP A 3 -36.16 -43.26 -0.30
N ILE A 4 -35.02 -43.05 -0.96
CA ILE A 4 -34.38 -44.09 -1.79
C ILE A 4 -33.80 -45.21 -0.91
N TYR A 5 -33.12 -44.83 0.19
CA TYR A 5 -32.60 -45.78 1.16
C TYR A 5 -33.73 -46.51 1.90
N LEU A 6 -34.81 -45.79 2.24
CA LEU A 6 -36.00 -46.38 2.85
C LEU A 6 -36.66 -47.41 1.92
N THR A 7 -36.82 -47.10 0.64
CA THR A 7 -37.40 -48.03 -0.33
C THR A 7 -36.51 -49.27 -0.53
N LEU A 8 -35.20 -49.09 -0.62
CA LEU A 8 -34.23 -50.21 -0.67
C LEU A 8 -34.31 -51.11 0.56
N PHE A 9 -34.39 -50.51 1.74
CA PHE A 9 -34.49 -51.22 3.01
C PHE A 9 -35.80 -52.01 3.13
N VAL A 10 -36.92 -51.38 2.74
CA VAL A 10 -38.24 -52.02 2.71
C VAL A 10 -38.27 -53.18 1.71
N LEU A 11 -37.69 -53.01 0.50
CA LEU A 11 -37.54 -54.08 -0.48
C LEU A 11 -36.71 -55.25 0.03
N ALA A 12 -35.59 -54.98 0.70
CA ALA A 12 -34.73 -56.01 1.29
C ALA A 12 -35.47 -56.83 2.36
N ILE A 13 -36.24 -56.18 3.24
CA ILE A 13 -37.04 -56.86 4.28
C ILE A 13 -38.21 -57.65 3.69
N LEU A 14 -38.81 -57.18 2.60
CA LEU A 14 -39.92 -57.85 1.93
C LEU A 14 -39.49 -59.02 1.04
N THR A 15 -38.20 -59.12 0.71
CA THR A 15 -37.65 -60.17 -0.17
C THR A 15 -38.06 -61.60 0.24
N PRO A 16 -37.98 -62.03 1.53
CA PRO A 16 -38.46 -63.35 1.96
C PRO A 16 -39.95 -63.61 1.69
N GLN A 17 -40.80 -62.57 1.64
CA GLN A 17 -42.24 -62.75 1.39
C GLN A 17 -42.57 -62.94 -0.09
N PHE A 18 -41.65 -62.58 -1.00
CA PHE A 18 -41.87 -62.67 -2.45
C PHE A 18 -41.35 -63.97 -3.05
N ILE A 19 -40.41 -64.64 -2.39
CA ILE A 19 -39.77 -65.88 -2.85
C ILE A 19 -40.32 -66.99 -1.94
N SER A 20 -41.44 -67.59 -2.33
CA SER A 20 -42.05 -68.71 -1.57
C SER A 20 -42.45 -69.85 -2.49
N ARG A 21 -41.76 -70.00 -3.63
CA ARG A 21 -42.00 -71.07 -4.60
C ARG A 21 -40.67 -71.65 -5.05
N GLU A 22 -40.61 -72.98 -5.06
CA GLU A 22 -39.55 -73.77 -5.68
C GLU A 22 -39.47 -73.45 -7.18
N VAL A 23 -38.64 -72.48 -7.55
CA VAL A 23 -38.31 -72.18 -8.95
C VAL A 23 -36.91 -72.74 -9.24
N GLY A 24 -36.84 -74.06 -9.46
CA GLY A 24 -35.68 -74.71 -10.08
C GLY A 24 -34.56 -75.21 -9.14
N LEU A 25 -33.34 -75.28 -9.71
CA LEU A 25 -32.14 -76.01 -9.23
C LEU A 25 -31.45 -75.44 -7.97
N LEU A 26 -31.91 -74.30 -7.43
CA LEU A 26 -31.32 -73.60 -6.30
C LEU A 26 -32.30 -73.58 -5.13
N ARG A 27 -31.78 -73.67 -3.89
CA ARG A 27 -32.61 -73.56 -2.69
C ARG A 27 -33.11 -72.12 -2.54
N GLU A 28 -34.35 -71.99 -2.05
CA GLU A 28 -35.02 -70.71 -1.80
C GLU A 28 -34.14 -69.74 -0.97
N GLU A 29 -33.47 -70.28 0.04
CA GLU A 29 -32.54 -69.57 0.93
C GLU A 29 -31.37 -68.91 0.18
N ASP A 30 -30.82 -69.58 -0.84
CA ASP A 30 -29.67 -69.06 -1.61
C ASP A 30 -30.09 -67.87 -2.49
N ILE A 31 -31.30 -67.92 -3.04
CA ILE A 31 -31.85 -66.86 -3.91
C ILE A 31 -32.19 -65.62 -3.07
N GLU A 32 -32.77 -65.81 -1.88
CA GLU A 32 -33.05 -64.73 -0.94
C GLU A 32 -31.78 -64.01 -0.51
N ALA A 33 -30.76 -64.77 -0.08
CA ALA A 33 -29.48 -64.22 0.33
C ALA A 33 -28.79 -63.44 -0.81
N LEU A 34 -28.86 -63.94 -2.05
CA LEU A 34 -28.34 -63.25 -3.23
C LEU A 34 -29.05 -61.91 -3.46
N LEU A 35 -30.38 -61.86 -3.35
CA LEU A 35 -31.16 -60.64 -3.57
C LEU A 35 -30.89 -59.60 -2.50
N ILE A 36 -30.85 -60.00 -1.23
CA ILE A 36 -30.49 -59.10 -0.12
C ILE A 36 -29.08 -58.54 -0.33
N PHE A 37 -28.13 -59.38 -0.74
CA PHE A 37 -26.78 -58.95 -1.07
C PHE A 37 -26.75 -57.94 -2.22
N CYS A 38 -27.51 -58.18 -3.30
CA CYS A 38 -27.61 -57.24 -4.42
C CYS A 38 -28.19 -55.88 -3.99
N PHE A 39 -29.23 -55.86 -3.16
CA PHE A 39 -29.78 -54.62 -2.63
C PHE A 39 -28.78 -53.88 -1.72
N GLY A 40 -28.06 -54.61 -0.87
CA GLY A 40 -26.98 -54.07 -0.03
C GLY A 40 -25.85 -53.45 -0.87
N ALA A 41 -25.38 -54.17 -1.89
CA ALA A 41 -24.34 -53.70 -2.81
C ALA A 41 -24.79 -52.45 -3.59
N PHE A 42 -26.05 -52.41 -4.03
CA PHE A 42 -26.62 -51.27 -4.72
C PHE A 42 -26.74 -50.03 -3.81
N GLY A 43 -27.23 -50.22 -2.58
CA GLY A 43 -27.27 -49.16 -1.58
C GLY A 43 -25.88 -48.61 -1.25
N PHE A 44 -24.88 -49.48 -1.12
CA PHE A 44 -23.50 -49.11 -0.88
C PHE A 44 -22.89 -48.32 -2.06
N MET A 45 -23.18 -48.71 -3.30
CA MET A 45 -22.75 -47.96 -4.49
C MET A 45 -23.34 -46.54 -4.53
N ILE A 46 -24.63 -46.39 -4.20
CA ILE A 46 -25.27 -45.07 -4.12
C ILE A 46 -24.61 -44.22 -3.03
N TYR A 47 -24.33 -44.83 -1.88
CA TYR A 47 -23.64 -44.16 -0.77
C TYR A 47 -22.25 -43.64 -1.19
N LEU A 48 -21.43 -44.48 -1.83
CA LEU A 48 -20.11 -44.09 -2.33
C LEU A 48 -20.18 -42.97 -3.38
N ALA A 49 -21.15 -43.04 -4.30
CA ALA A 49 -21.36 -41.98 -5.29
C ALA A 49 -21.72 -40.64 -4.61
N LYS A 50 -22.49 -40.71 -3.52
CA LYS A 50 -22.86 -39.53 -2.73
C LYS A 50 -21.70 -38.93 -1.97
N GLU A 51 -20.90 -39.75 -1.32
CA GLU A 51 -19.71 -39.29 -0.59
C GLU A 51 -18.76 -38.51 -1.51
N LYS A 52 -18.50 -39.02 -2.72
CA LYS A 52 -17.68 -38.31 -3.73
C LYS A 52 -18.25 -36.96 -4.11
N THR A 53 -19.57 -36.88 -4.31
CA THR A 53 -20.26 -35.62 -4.66
C THR A 53 -20.16 -34.61 -3.52
N LEU A 54 -20.35 -35.07 -2.28
CA LEU A 54 -20.30 -34.24 -1.09
C LEU A 54 -18.88 -33.68 -0.87
N LEU A 55 -17.85 -34.52 -1.01
CA LEU A 55 -16.46 -34.10 -0.93
C LEU A 55 -16.10 -33.05 -2.00
N LYS A 56 -16.62 -33.22 -3.23
CA LYS A 56 -16.42 -32.23 -4.30
C LYS A 56 -17.05 -30.89 -3.93
N LEU A 57 -18.28 -30.89 -3.44
CA LEU A 57 -18.98 -29.67 -3.01
C LEU A 57 -18.28 -28.96 -1.84
N ILE A 58 -17.75 -29.71 -0.87
CA ILE A 58 -16.98 -29.12 0.24
C ILE A 58 -15.71 -28.44 -0.29
N ARG A 59 -14.97 -29.09 -1.19
CA ARG A 59 -13.77 -28.50 -1.80
C ARG A 59 -14.10 -27.24 -2.60
N GLU A 60 -15.16 -27.26 -3.38
CA GLU A 60 -15.63 -26.11 -4.15
C GLU A 60 -16.01 -24.96 -3.22
N LYS A 61 -16.75 -25.22 -2.13
CA LYS A 61 -17.10 -24.20 -1.12
C LYS A 61 -15.87 -23.59 -0.46
N LEU A 62 -14.92 -24.41 0.00
CA LEU A 62 -13.68 -23.92 0.63
C LEU A 62 -12.85 -23.08 -0.34
N HIS A 63 -12.80 -23.46 -1.61
CA HIS A 63 -12.12 -22.69 -2.64
C HIS A 63 -12.77 -21.32 -2.85
N LEU A 64 -14.10 -21.26 -2.93
CA LEU A 64 -14.86 -20.01 -3.10
C LEU A 64 -14.72 -19.09 -1.87
N GLU A 65 -14.76 -19.64 -0.65
CA GLU A 65 -14.55 -18.88 0.58
C GLU A 65 -13.15 -18.24 0.59
N LYS A 66 -12.12 -19.02 0.22
CA LYS A 66 -10.74 -18.52 0.14
C LYS A 66 -10.62 -17.41 -0.91
N GLN A 67 -11.21 -17.57 -2.08
CA GLN A 67 -11.20 -16.52 -3.12
C GLN A 67 -11.91 -15.26 -2.66
N THR A 68 -13.07 -15.39 -2.02
CA THR A 68 -13.83 -14.25 -1.49
C THR A 68 -13.02 -13.49 -0.44
N SER A 69 -12.35 -14.20 0.47
CA SER A 69 -11.50 -13.58 1.48
C SER A 69 -10.35 -12.78 0.88
N LEU A 70 -9.69 -13.31 -0.16
CA LEU A 70 -8.63 -12.59 -0.88
C LEU A 70 -9.17 -11.33 -1.56
N ILE A 71 -10.29 -11.44 -2.28
CA ILE A 71 -10.92 -10.31 -2.96
C ILE A 71 -11.30 -9.21 -1.96
N THR A 72 -11.91 -9.56 -0.82
CA THR A 72 -12.27 -8.60 0.22
C THR A 72 -11.06 -7.88 0.80
N ARG A 73 -9.95 -8.61 1.03
CA ARG A 73 -8.70 -8.01 1.50
C ARG A 73 -8.12 -7.06 0.46
N ASP A 74 -8.02 -7.49 -0.80
CA ASP A 74 -7.46 -6.69 -1.88
C ASP A 74 -8.30 -5.41 -2.13
N LEU A 75 -9.63 -5.50 -1.99
CA LEU A 75 -10.53 -4.34 -1.99
C LEU A 75 -10.25 -3.40 -0.82
N SER A 76 -10.16 -3.93 0.40
CA SER A 76 -9.84 -3.14 1.59
C SER A 76 -8.52 -2.40 1.44
N ASP A 77 -7.47 -3.09 0.96
CA ASP A 77 -6.16 -2.50 0.72
C ASP A 77 -6.22 -1.42 -0.36
N SER A 78 -6.99 -1.65 -1.44
CA SER A 78 -7.21 -0.68 -2.51
C SER A 78 -7.96 0.57 -2.01
N TYR A 79 -8.99 0.41 -1.18
CA TYR A 79 -9.73 1.53 -0.59
C TYR A 79 -8.87 2.33 0.40
N SER A 80 -8.07 1.64 1.24
CA SER A 80 -7.11 2.29 2.13
C SER A 80 -6.10 3.12 1.32
N TYR A 81 -5.56 2.53 0.25
CA TYR A 81 -4.63 3.23 -0.65
C TYR A 81 -5.28 4.46 -1.31
N ILE A 82 -6.51 4.34 -1.81
CA ILE A 82 -7.26 5.48 -2.38
C ILE A 82 -7.49 6.56 -1.31
N GLY A 83 -7.83 6.17 -0.08
CA GLY A 83 -8.01 7.10 1.03
C GLY A 83 -6.73 7.85 1.38
N GLU A 84 -5.59 7.14 1.46
CA GLU A 84 -4.28 7.75 1.67
C GLU A 84 -3.92 8.71 0.52
N MET A 85 -4.17 8.30 -0.73
CA MET A 85 -3.92 9.13 -1.90
C MET A 85 -4.77 10.41 -1.89
N ASN A 86 -6.06 10.29 -1.57
CA ASN A 86 -6.95 11.44 -1.47
C ASN A 86 -6.49 12.41 -0.38
N ARG A 87 -6.10 11.88 0.80
CA ARG A 87 -5.55 12.72 1.87
C ARG A 87 -4.25 13.42 1.45
N LYS A 88 -3.40 12.77 0.66
CA LYS A 88 -2.20 13.40 0.08
C LYS A 88 -2.58 14.50 -0.91
N LEU A 89 -3.57 14.28 -1.76
CA LEU A 89 -4.08 15.29 -2.69
C LEU A 89 -4.67 16.50 -1.96
N ASP A 90 -5.45 16.28 -0.90
CA ASP A 90 -6.01 17.36 -0.08
C ASP A 90 -4.90 18.19 0.57
N ILE A 91 -3.87 17.56 1.15
CA ILE A 91 -2.70 18.27 1.71
C ILE A 91 -1.99 19.08 0.63
N VAL A 92 -1.77 18.51 -0.55
CA VAL A 92 -1.12 19.22 -1.67
C VAL A 92 -2.00 20.38 -2.15
N GLN A 93 -3.32 20.18 -2.19
CA GLN A 93 -4.29 21.17 -2.62
C GLN A 93 -4.35 22.36 -1.66
N ASP A 94 -4.53 22.11 -0.36
CA ASP A 94 -4.51 23.13 0.69
C ASP A 94 -3.20 23.91 0.63
N PHE A 95 -2.08 23.21 0.44
CA PHE A 95 -0.78 23.82 0.29
C PHE A 95 -0.66 24.70 -0.98
N ILE A 96 -1.13 24.23 -2.13
CA ILE A 96 -1.14 25.00 -3.40
C ILE A 96 -2.04 26.23 -3.28
N PHE A 97 -3.13 26.16 -2.53
CA PHE A 97 -4.07 27.28 -2.36
C PHE A 97 -3.65 28.27 -1.26
N ASP A 98 -2.86 27.85 -0.29
CA ASP A 98 -2.24 28.76 0.69
C ASP A 98 -0.96 29.42 0.16
N LEU A 99 -0.35 28.85 -0.89
CA LEU A 99 0.83 29.37 -1.59
C LEU A 99 0.70 30.86 -1.98
N PRO A 100 -0.36 31.34 -2.63
CA PRO A 100 -0.50 32.75 -2.98
C PRO A 100 -0.67 33.65 -1.76
N LYS A 101 -1.35 33.17 -0.70
CA LYS A 101 -1.60 33.94 0.52
C LYS A 101 -0.32 34.11 1.33
N VAL A 102 0.42 33.02 1.55
CA VAL A 102 1.72 33.05 2.23
C VAL A 102 2.71 33.87 1.43
N THR A 103 2.76 33.75 0.09
CA THR A 103 3.66 34.54 -0.75
C THR A 103 3.30 36.04 -0.73
N ALA A 104 2.01 36.40 -0.70
CA ALA A 104 1.56 37.79 -0.62
C ALA A 104 1.82 38.43 0.75
N VAL A 105 1.78 37.65 1.83
CA VAL A 105 2.14 38.10 3.19
C VAL A 105 3.66 38.13 3.38
N ALA A 106 4.39 37.16 2.83
CA ALA A 106 5.85 37.05 2.85
C ALA A 106 6.56 38.22 2.15
N LEU A 107 5.96 38.80 1.10
CA LEU A 107 6.46 40.03 0.48
C LEU A 107 6.38 41.27 1.39
N LYS A 108 5.73 41.17 2.56
CA LYS A 108 5.61 42.26 3.56
C LYS A 108 6.49 42.08 4.80
N ASP A 109 6.99 40.87 5.09
CA ASP A 109 7.72 40.59 6.35
C ASP A 109 8.98 39.74 6.06
N ASP A 110 10.15 40.38 6.06
CA ASP A 110 11.41 39.87 5.50
C ASP A 110 12.05 38.71 6.30
N SER A 111 11.56 38.35 7.49
CA SER A 111 12.35 37.48 8.41
C SER A 111 11.82 36.06 8.62
N ASN A 112 10.71 35.62 8.02
CA ASN A 112 10.03 34.38 8.45
C ASN A 112 9.50 33.46 7.33
N ILE A 113 9.92 33.64 6.09
CA ILE A 113 9.32 32.90 4.96
C ILE A 113 9.72 31.42 4.98
N TYR A 114 10.97 31.12 5.33
CA TYR A 114 11.50 29.76 5.30
C TYR A 114 11.23 28.98 6.60
N THR A 115 10.84 29.63 7.70
CA THR A 115 10.58 28.96 8.99
C THR A 115 9.35 28.05 8.90
N SER A 116 8.24 28.51 8.33
CA SER A 116 7.04 27.67 8.11
C SER A 116 7.31 26.47 7.19
N LEU A 117 8.19 26.64 6.19
CA LEU A 117 8.61 25.54 5.31
C LEU A 117 9.44 24.52 6.09
N LEU A 118 10.39 24.97 6.91
CA LEU A 118 11.21 24.11 7.75
C LEU A 118 10.39 23.39 8.83
N GLU A 119 9.38 24.03 9.41
CA GLU A 119 8.42 23.40 10.34
C GLU A 119 7.61 22.29 9.65
N THR A 120 7.13 22.56 8.44
CA THR A 120 6.37 21.57 7.64
C THR A 120 7.24 20.36 7.33
N VAL A 121 8.48 20.57 6.90
CA VAL A 121 9.44 19.47 6.66
C VAL A 121 9.73 18.70 7.94
N SER A 122 9.85 19.39 9.07
CA SER A 122 10.08 18.76 10.37
C SER A 122 8.92 17.85 10.79
N LEU A 123 7.68 18.31 10.60
CA LEU A 123 6.48 17.51 10.86
C LEU A 123 6.39 16.28 9.94
N LEU A 124 6.65 16.46 8.64
CA LEU A 124 6.60 15.39 7.65
C LEU A 124 7.74 14.37 7.84
N GLY A 125 8.96 14.85 8.09
CA GLY A 125 10.15 14.03 8.32
C GLY A 125 10.22 13.41 9.72
N LYS A 126 9.34 13.83 10.64
CA LYS A 126 9.35 13.47 12.07
C LYS A 126 10.70 13.72 12.73
N THR A 127 11.37 14.80 12.34
CA THR A 127 12.70 15.16 12.82
C THR A 127 12.79 16.66 13.04
N ASP A 128 13.46 17.08 14.12
CA ASP A 128 13.75 18.48 14.37
C ASP A 128 15.02 18.98 13.65
N GLN A 129 15.77 18.05 13.07
CA GLN A 129 16.97 18.35 12.30
C GLN A 129 16.59 18.57 10.84
N VAL A 130 16.39 19.82 10.45
CA VAL A 130 16.04 20.22 9.08
C VAL A 130 16.83 21.46 8.67
N ALA A 131 17.43 21.39 7.48
CA ALA A 131 18.14 22.47 6.82
C ALA A 131 17.71 22.62 5.36
N LEU A 132 17.61 23.85 4.89
CA LEU A 132 17.35 24.23 3.51
C LEU A 132 18.56 25.00 2.98
N CYS A 133 19.15 24.51 1.89
CA CYS A 133 20.39 24.99 1.33
C CYS A 133 20.18 25.41 -0.13
N PHE A 134 20.70 26.58 -0.50
CA PHE A 134 20.74 27.07 -1.87
C PHE A 134 22.17 27.05 -2.37
N VAL A 135 22.41 26.36 -3.49
CA VAL A 135 23.76 26.15 -4.01
C VAL A 135 23.85 26.63 -5.45
N HIS A 136 24.85 27.46 -5.71
CA HIS A 136 25.15 27.86 -7.08
C HIS A 136 25.90 26.74 -7.81
N THR A 137 25.25 26.16 -8.81
CA THR A 137 25.72 25.02 -9.60
C THR A 137 27.01 25.32 -10.38
N ARG A 138 27.22 26.57 -10.82
CA ARG A 138 28.40 26.98 -11.59
C ARG A 138 29.62 27.21 -10.71
N ASN A 139 29.44 27.95 -9.62
CA ASN A 139 30.53 28.35 -8.73
C ASN A 139 30.79 27.34 -7.62
N LYS A 140 29.89 26.34 -7.46
CA LYS A 140 29.89 25.34 -6.39
C LYS A 140 29.98 25.99 -4.99
N THR A 141 29.30 27.13 -4.83
CA THR A 141 29.24 27.88 -3.57
C THR A 141 27.86 27.74 -2.94
N MET A 142 27.82 27.60 -1.61
CA MET A 142 26.57 27.73 -0.84
C MET A 142 26.20 29.21 -0.79
N GLU A 143 25.03 29.57 -1.30
CA GLU A 143 24.55 30.96 -1.28
C GLU A 143 23.83 31.27 0.03
N CYS A 144 22.92 30.38 0.44
CA CYS A 144 22.13 30.55 1.67
C CYS A 144 21.87 29.19 2.33
N VAL A 145 21.87 29.17 3.66
CA VAL A 145 21.51 28.02 4.49
C VAL A 145 20.52 28.49 5.56
N TYR A 146 19.36 27.86 5.62
CA TYR A 146 18.33 28.11 6.61
C TYR A 146 18.12 26.85 7.44
N GLU A 147 18.24 26.95 8.76
CA GLU A 147 18.08 25.83 9.70
C GLU A 147 16.99 26.14 10.73
N LYS A 148 16.16 25.16 11.10
CA LYS A 148 14.98 25.36 11.96
C LYS A 148 15.33 25.93 13.35
N ASN A 149 16.47 25.55 13.91
CA ASN A 149 16.86 25.91 15.28
C ASN A 149 18.18 26.70 15.38
N GLY A 150 18.76 27.16 14.27
CA GLY A 150 20.06 27.84 14.25
C GLY A 150 21.24 27.03 14.81
N ALA A 151 21.01 25.75 15.12
CA ALA A 151 22.03 24.81 15.52
C ALA A 151 22.72 24.35 14.23
N ASN A 152 23.90 24.93 13.93
CA ASN A 152 24.84 24.72 12.81
C ASN A 152 25.28 23.25 12.57
N PHE A 153 24.39 22.29 12.81
CA PHE A 153 24.61 20.85 12.75
C PHE A 153 24.87 20.41 11.31
N PHE A 154 24.16 21.03 10.36
CA PHE A 154 24.33 20.76 8.93
C PHE A 154 25.28 21.76 8.27
N ALA A 155 25.26 23.04 8.68
CA ALA A 155 26.15 24.07 8.14
C ALA A 155 27.67 23.73 8.25
N GLN A 156 28.10 22.97 9.27
CA GLN A 156 29.50 22.57 9.43
C GLN A 156 29.88 21.27 8.68
N SER A 157 28.89 20.47 8.27
CA SER A 157 29.09 19.13 7.72
C SER A 157 28.61 18.95 6.28
N LEU A 158 28.07 20.00 5.66
CA LEU A 158 27.61 20.00 4.27
C LEU A 158 28.44 20.92 3.39
N THR A 159 29.10 20.31 2.41
CA THR A 159 29.80 21.05 1.36
C THR A 159 28.95 21.08 0.09
N ALA A 160 28.90 22.23 -0.59
CA ALA A 160 28.25 22.36 -1.90
C ALA A 160 28.72 21.31 -2.93
N ALA A 161 29.99 20.90 -2.85
CA ALA A 161 30.56 19.85 -3.68
C ALA A 161 29.93 18.47 -3.42
N GLU A 162 29.60 18.13 -2.17
CA GLU A 162 28.95 16.86 -1.82
C GLU A 162 27.50 16.84 -2.34
N LEU A 163 26.77 17.95 -2.15
CA LEU A 163 25.38 18.09 -2.61
C LEU A 163 25.26 18.01 -4.14
N LEU A 164 26.26 18.47 -4.87
CA LEU A 164 26.28 18.45 -6.33
C LEU A 164 26.87 17.16 -6.92
N ALA A 165 27.60 16.35 -6.14
CA ALA A 165 28.24 15.12 -6.60
C ALA A 165 27.22 14.00 -6.85
N GLU A 166 26.23 13.87 -5.96
CA GLU A 166 25.13 12.94 -6.15
C GLU A 166 24.09 13.55 -7.10
N GLY A 167 24.21 13.27 -8.39
CA GLY A 167 23.26 13.71 -9.43
C GLY A 167 21.83 13.16 -9.29
N LYS A 168 21.46 12.63 -8.12
CA LYS A 168 20.14 12.09 -7.79
C LYS A 168 19.25 13.20 -7.20
N TYR A 169 17.94 13.03 -7.34
CA TYR A 169 16.96 13.97 -6.76
C TYR A 169 16.65 13.67 -5.29
N PHE A 170 16.89 12.44 -4.86
CA PHE A 170 16.71 12.00 -3.49
C PHE A 170 17.77 10.95 -3.17
N TRP A 171 18.42 11.08 -2.03
CA TRP A 171 19.35 10.09 -1.53
C TRP A 171 19.43 10.14 -0.01
N GLN A 172 19.92 9.06 0.57
CA GLN A 172 20.13 8.93 2.00
C GLN A 172 21.59 8.60 2.26
N THR A 173 22.24 9.40 3.10
CA THR A 173 23.52 9.12 3.71
C THR A 173 23.28 8.61 5.14
N ASN A 174 24.26 7.95 5.77
CA ASN A 174 24.13 7.20 7.03
C ASN A 174 23.13 7.78 8.06
N ASP A 175 23.14 9.09 8.30
CA ASP A 175 22.28 9.77 9.29
C ASP A 175 21.39 10.89 8.70
N ARG A 176 21.38 11.08 7.38
CA ARG A 176 20.70 12.22 6.73
C ARG A 176 20.03 11.84 5.42
N ALA A 177 18.86 12.41 5.17
CA ALA A 177 18.20 12.37 3.89
C ALA A 177 18.34 13.71 3.19
N VAL A 178 18.60 13.68 1.89
CA VAL A 178 18.76 14.88 1.07
C VAL A 178 17.83 14.82 -0.13
N VAL A 179 17.14 15.93 -0.37
CA VAL A 179 16.22 16.11 -1.48
C VAL A 179 16.69 17.31 -2.29
N ARG A 180 16.91 17.12 -3.59
CA ARG A 180 17.30 18.17 -4.52
C ARG A 180 16.09 18.64 -5.33
N SER A 181 16.04 19.94 -5.60
CA SER A 181 15.09 20.53 -6.56
C SER A 181 15.20 19.86 -7.94
N PRO A 182 14.07 19.43 -8.55
CA PRO A 182 14.06 18.87 -9.89
C PRO A 182 14.55 19.86 -10.96
N ARG A 183 14.32 21.15 -10.73
CA ARG A 183 14.67 22.25 -11.63
C ARG A 183 15.72 23.15 -11.00
N GLN A 184 16.50 23.81 -11.85
CA GLN A 184 17.44 24.85 -11.46
C GLN A 184 16.92 26.20 -11.93
N ALA A 185 17.17 27.25 -11.15
CA ALA A 185 16.77 28.61 -11.51
C ALA A 185 17.98 29.54 -11.38
N ARG A 186 18.31 30.30 -12.44
CA ARG A 186 19.51 31.17 -12.50
C ARG A 186 20.83 30.47 -12.12
N GLY A 187 20.92 29.16 -12.34
CA GLY A 187 22.09 28.37 -11.96
C GLY A 187 22.16 28.02 -10.48
N VAL A 188 21.10 28.29 -9.70
CA VAL A 188 20.94 27.90 -8.30
C VAL A 188 20.07 26.64 -8.23
N SER A 189 20.46 25.71 -7.36
CA SER A 189 19.67 24.54 -6.98
C SER A 189 19.37 24.60 -5.49
N ALA A 190 18.12 24.37 -5.11
CA ALA A 190 17.74 24.19 -3.72
C ALA A 190 17.90 22.72 -3.30
N PHE A 191 18.30 22.52 -2.05
CA PHE A 191 18.47 21.24 -1.39
C PHE A 191 17.83 21.30 0.00
N LEU A 192 17.10 20.26 0.36
CA LEU A 192 16.58 20.08 1.70
C LEU A 192 17.25 18.87 2.34
N VAL A 193 17.77 19.07 3.53
CA VAL A 193 18.51 18.07 4.30
C VAL A 193 17.77 17.88 5.62
N PHE A 194 17.54 16.64 6.00
CA PHE A 194 16.93 16.35 7.29
C PHE A 194 17.42 15.04 7.88
N GLY A 195 17.39 14.94 9.21
CA GLY A 195 17.85 13.76 9.94
C GLY A 195 17.06 12.51 9.55
N LYS A 196 17.76 11.39 9.36
CA LYS A 196 17.12 10.12 8.99
C LYS A 196 16.36 9.54 10.18
N THR A 197 15.06 9.35 10.04
CA THR A 197 14.26 8.59 11.02
C THR A 197 14.18 7.12 10.61
N VAL A 198 13.91 6.24 11.58
CA VAL A 198 13.90 4.76 11.41
C VAL A 198 12.84 4.29 10.38
N ASN A 199 11.85 5.14 10.08
CA ASN A 199 10.83 4.86 9.09
C ASN A 199 11.26 5.29 7.69
N ARG A 200 10.93 4.46 6.69
CA ARG A 200 11.09 4.82 5.28
C ARG A 200 10.46 6.18 5.01
N ILE A 201 11.25 7.08 4.44
CA ILE A 201 10.77 8.35 3.88
C ILE A 201 10.07 7.97 2.57
N GLU A 202 8.79 7.60 2.65
CA GLU A 202 8.01 7.13 1.50
C GLU A 202 7.51 8.28 0.61
N ASP A 203 7.63 9.53 1.07
CA ASP A 203 7.08 10.72 0.41
C ASP A 203 8.15 11.62 -0.23
N SER A 204 9.11 11.05 -0.96
CA SER A 204 10.17 11.82 -1.63
C SER A 204 9.64 12.91 -2.57
N ASP A 205 8.44 12.72 -3.13
CA ASP A 205 7.82 13.67 -4.06
C ASP A 205 7.25 14.90 -3.35
N VAL A 206 6.71 14.75 -2.14
CA VAL A 206 6.25 15.89 -1.32
C VAL A 206 7.44 16.79 -0.99
N PHE A 207 8.57 16.20 -0.61
CA PHE A 207 9.78 16.99 -0.35
C PHE A 207 10.32 17.66 -1.62
N LYS A 208 10.26 17.03 -2.80
CA LYS A 208 10.66 17.68 -4.07
C LYS A 208 9.79 18.91 -4.37
N ILE A 209 8.49 18.85 -4.06
CA ILE A 209 7.57 19.99 -4.21
C ILE A 209 8.00 21.13 -3.27
N LEU A 210 8.24 20.83 -1.98
CA LEU A 210 8.68 21.82 -1.00
C LEU A 210 10.02 22.47 -1.38
N VAL A 211 11.00 21.67 -1.83
CA VAL A 211 12.30 22.19 -2.30
C VAL A 211 12.15 23.06 -3.55
N SER A 212 11.23 22.72 -4.44
CA SER A 212 10.94 23.54 -5.63
C SER A 212 10.30 24.88 -5.27
N GLN A 213 9.48 24.92 -4.22
CA GLN A 213 8.88 26.16 -3.73
C GLN A 213 9.88 27.04 -3.01
N ALA A 214 10.75 26.45 -2.18
CA ALA A 214 11.88 27.16 -1.61
C ALA A 214 12.72 27.85 -2.70
N LEU A 215 13.00 27.14 -3.81
CA LEU A 215 13.68 27.71 -4.97
C LEU A 215 12.91 28.86 -5.63
N LEU A 216 11.58 28.74 -5.74
CA LEU A 216 10.72 29.80 -6.27
C LEU A 216 10.76 31.06 -5.39
N LEU A 217 10.64 30.89 -4.07
CA LEU A 217 10.67 32.00 -3.11
C LEU A 217 12.01 32.73 -3.14
N TYR A 218 13.11 31.98 -3.14
CA TYR A 218 14.46 32.52 -3.29
C TYR A 218 14.62 33.39 -4.55
N MET A 219 14.01 32.94 -5.65
CA MET A 219 14.03 33.67 -6.92
C MET A 219 13.23 34.97 -6.90
N PHE A 220 12.14 35.04 -6.14
CA PHE A 220 11.36 36.26 -5.96
C PHE A 220 12.07 37.25 -5.03
N GLU A 221 12.67 36.77 -3.95
CA GLU A 221 13.47 37.57 -3.03
C GLU A 221 14.66 38.23 -3.76
N GLY A 222 15.35 37.45 -4.61
CA GLY A 222 16.44 37.94 -5.44
C GLY A 222 16.03 38.99 -6.49
N LYS A 223 14.76 39.05 -6.92
CA LYS A 223 14.24 40.12 -7.79
C LYS A 223 13.89 41.40 -7.01
N GLY A 224 13.49 41.28 -5.74
CA GLY A 224 13.19 42.42 -4.89
C GLY A 224 14.41 43.29 -4.58
N LYS A 225 15.59 42.69 -4.45
CA LYS A 225 16.85 43.42 -4.22
C LYS A 225 17.36 44.18 -5.46
N THR A 226 17.05 43.73 -6.68
CA THR A 226 17.51 44.40 -7.92
C THR A 226 16.60 45.54 -8.37
N LEU A 227 15.37 45.63 -7.84
CA LEU A 227 14.42 46.71 -8.16
C LEU A 227 14.43 47.86 -7.14
N ARG A 228 15.19 47.73 -6.06
CA ARG A 228 15.40 48.76 -5.03
C ARG A 228 16.78 49.45 -5.10
N SER A 229 17.60 49.15 -6.11
CA SER A 229 18.86 49.86 -6.40
C SER A 229 18.68 50.91 -7.49
#